data_AF-A0AAD3NA05-F1
#
_entry.id   AF-A0AAD3NA05-F1
#
_cell.length_a   1.000
_cell.length_b   1.000
_cell.length_c   1.000
_cell.angle_alpha   90.00
_cell.angle_beta   90.00
_cell.angle_gamma   90.00
#
_symmetry.space_group_name_H-M   'P 1'
#
loop_
_entity.id
_entity.type
_entity.pdbx_description
1 polymer ?
#
loop_
_entity_poly.entity_id
_entity_poly.type
_entity_poly.pdbx_seq_one_letter_code
_entity_poly.pdbx_strand_id
1 'polypeptide(L)'
;MAHTCRGTINLATAHIDTEDACNIVLSSGGRTYHLKASTEVERQRWVTALELAKAKAIRMMNDQSDSSESQERAAQSAQSSWKTNWSMLMVP
;
A
#
# COMPACT_ATOMS: atom_id res chain seq x y z
N MET A 1 13.74 -2.56 -24.68
CA MET A 1 12.67 -1.93 -23.88
C MET A 1 13.33 -1.40 -22.61
N ALA A 2 13.79 -0.15 -22.62
CA ALA A 2 14.58 0.38 -21.51
C ALA A 2 13.63 0.69 -20.34
N HIS A 3 13.81 0.00 -19.22
CA HIS A 3 13.22 0.42 -17.96
C HIS A 3 13.83 1.77 -17.60
N THR A 4 13.14 2.88 -17.90
CA THR A 4 13.59 4.22 -17.54
C THR A 4 13.24 4.50 -16.09
N CYS A 5 13.86 3.76 -15.18
CA CYS A 5 13.85 4.10 -13.77
C CYS A 5 14.69 5.37 -13.61
N ARG A 6 14.04 6.54 -13.44
CA ARG A 6 14.76 7.82 -13.26
C ARG A 6 15.47 7.94 -11.91
N GLY A 7 15.27 6.97 -11.03
CA GLY A 7 15.93 6.87 -9.74
C GLY A 7 15.14 5.99 -8.78
N THR A 8 15.57 6.01 -7.52
CA THR A 8 14.93 5.33 -6.40
C THR A 8 14.76 6.33 -5.28
N ILE A 9 13.61 6.32 -4.61
CA ILE A 9 13.30 7.18 -3.46
C ILE A 9 12.98 6.29 -2.26
N ASN A 10 13.53 6.65 -1.09
CA ASN A 10 13.23 5.93 0.15
C ASN A 10 11.95 6.48 0.78
N LEU A 11 10.85 5.73 0.67
CA LEU A 11 9.56 6.13 1.23
C LEU A 11 9.55 6.17 2.76
N ALA A 12 10.41 5.42 3.45
CA ALA A 12 10.42 5.38 4.92
C ALA A 12 10.73 6.74 5.55
N THR A 13 11.49 7.58 4.83
CA THR A 13 11.89 8.92 5.27
C THR A 13 11.29 10.03 4.39
N ALA A 14 10.42 9.66 3.44
CA ALA A 14 9.81 10.61 2.53
C ALA A 14 8.60 11.31 3.17
N HIS A 15 8.47 12.60 2.91
CA HIS A 15 7.29 13.40 3.20
C HIS A 15 6.39 13.44 1.95
N ILE A 16 5.08 13.27 2.16
CA ILE A 16 4.08 13.26 1.09
C ILE A 16 3.18 14.47 1.35
N ASP A 17 3.20 15.42 0.42
CA ASP A 17 2.36 16.62 0.44
C ASP A 17 1.40 16.60 -0.75
N THR A 18 0.20 17.13 -0.55
CA THR A 18 -0.77 17.36 -1.62
C THR A 18 -1.06 18.84 -1.71
N GLU A 19 -0.63 19.48 -2.80
CA GLU A 19 -0.84 20.92 -3.02
C GLU A 19 -2.17 21.21 -3.73
N ASP A 20 -2.62 20.34 -4.65
CA ASP A 20 -3.81 20.57 -5.49
C ASP A 20 -4.68 19.31 -5.66
N ALA A 21 -5.77 19.46 -6.42
CA ALA A 21 -6.63 18.36 -6.86
C ALA A 21 -5.86 17.26 -7.63
N CYS A 22 -4.79 17.60 -8.36
CA CYS A 22 -4.04 16.63 -9.17
C CYS A 22 -2.52 16.61 -8.90
N ASN A 23 -1.99 17.41 -7.97
CA ASN A 23 -0.56 17.51 -7.73
C ASN A 23 -0.19 16.85 -6.38
N ILE A 24 0.87 16.04 -6.42
CA ILE A 24 1.44 15.33 -5.27
C ILE A 24 2.92 15.68 -5.22
N VAL A 25 3.42 16.08 -4.06
CA VAL A 25 4.83 16.42 -3.85
C VAL A 25 5.44 15.42 -2.87
N LEU A 26 6.56 14.84 -3.27
CA LEU A 26 7.34 13.91 -2.45
C LEU A 26 8.68 14.53 -2.11
N SER A 27 8.96 14.70 -0.82
CA SER A 27 10.23 15.27 -0.35
C SER A 27 11.02 14.23 0.44
N SER A 28 12.25 13.92 0.03
CA SER A 28 13.11 12.95 0.72
C SER A 28 14.58 13.36 0.64
N GLY A 29 15.25 13.45 1.79
CA GLY A 29 16.71 13.68 1.86
C GLY A 29 17.21 14.91 1.09
N GLY A 30 16.42 15.98 1.03
CA GLY A 30 16.76 17.22 0.30
C GLY A 30 16.42 17.21 -1.20
N ARG A 31 15.74 16.17 -1.72
CA ARG A 31 15.19 16.14 -3.07
C ARG A 31 13.68 16.18 -3.02
N THR A 32 13.09 16.96 -3.93
CA THR A 32 11.64 17.10 -4.07
C THR A 32 11.21 16.62 -5.45
N TYR A 33 10.17 15.78 -5.48
CA TYR A 33 9.61 15.19 -6.68
C TYR A 33 8.15 15.60 -6.81
N HIS A 34 7.79 16.16 -7.96
CA HIS A 34 6.41 16.55 -8.26
C HIS A 34 5.79 15.49 -9.16
N LEU A 35 4.74 14.86 -8.67
CA LEU A 35 3.91 13.92 -9.41
C LEU A 35 2.58 14.59 -9.73
N LYS A 36 2.12 14.42 -10.96
CA LYS A 36 0.83 14.93 -11.40
C LYS A 36 -0.05 13.78 -11.83
N ALA A 37 -1.20 13.64 -11.20
CA ALA A 37 -2.24 12.69 -11.58
C ALA A 37 -3.11 13.27 -12.70
N SER A 38 -3.80 12.40 -13.42
CA SER A 38 -4.71 12.81 -14.51
C SER A 38 -6.04 13.33 -13.96
N THR A 39 -6.47 12.79 -12.81
CA THR A 39 -7.73 13.14 -12.16
C THR A 39 -7.56 13.22 -10.64
N GLU A 40 -8.51 13.88 -9.99
CA GLU A 40 -8.52 13.98 -8.52
C GLU A 40 -8.63 12.61 -7.85
N VAL A 41 -9.54 11.76 -8.36
CA VAL A 41 -9.74 10.40 -7.84
C VAL A 41 -8.47 9.56 -7.96
N GLU A 42 -7.77 9.67 -9.09
CA GLU A 42 -6.47 9.04 -9.26
C GLU A 42 -5.48 9.57 -8.22
N ARG A 43 -5.38 10.89 -8.03
CA ARG A 43 -4.53 11.48 -6.98
C ARG A 43 -4.83 10.88 -5.60
N GLN A 44 -6.09 10.76 -5.19
CA GLN A 44 -6.41 10.11 -3.90
C GLN A 44 -5.84 8.69 -3.83
N ARG A 45 -6.00 7.88 -4.88
CA ARG A 45 -5.48 6.51 -4.93
C ARG A 45 -3.96 6.47 -4.81
N TRP A 46 -3.27 7.38 -5.50
CA TRP A 46 -1.81 7.50 -5.41
C TRP A 46 -1.37 7.88 -4.01
N VAL A 47 -2.00 8.88 -3.39
CA VAL A 47 -1.68 9.30 -2.01
C VAL A 47 -1.89 8.15 -1.03
N THR A 48 -3.03 7.45 -1.09
CA THR A 48 -3.29 6.28 -0.24
C THR A 48 -2.26 5.18 -0.44
N ALA A 49 -1.89 4.87 -1.69
CA ALA A 49 -0.89 3.86 -1.99
C ALA A 49 0.51 4.27 -1.48
N LEU A 50 0.89 5.54 -1.62
CA LEU A 50 2.16 6.08 -1.14
C LEU A 50 2.25 6.06 0.38
N GLU A 51 1.19 6.45 1.08
CA GLU A 51 1.11 6.38 2.55
C GLU A 51 1.19 4.94 3.05
N LEU A 52 0.46 4.02 2.42
CA LEU A 52 0.50 2.61 2.78
C LEU A 52 1.89 2.00 2.52
N ALA A 53 2.52 2.35 1.40
CA ALA A 53 3.89 1.93 1.08
C ALA A 53 4.92 2.53 2.03
N LYS A 54 4.77 3.79 2.46
CA LYS A 54 5.60 4.43 3.49
C LYS A 54 5.47 3.72 4.82
N ALA A 55 4.25 3.47 5.29
CA ALA A 55 4.02 2.72 6.52
C ALA A 55 4.65 1.32 6.45
N LYS A 56 4.52 0.64 5.30
CA LYS A 56 5.17 -0.65 5.06
C LYS A 56 6.69 -0.54 5.07
N ALA A 57 7.28 0.48 4.45
CA ALA A 57 8.72 0.68 4.40
C ALA A 57 9.31 0.98 5.80
N ILE A 58 8.63 1.80 6.60
CA ILE A 58 9.01 2.07 8.00
C ILE A 58 8.94 0.78 8.81
N ARG A 59 7.84 0.01 8.68
CA ARG A 59 7.72 -1.30 9.32
C ARG A 59 8.85 -2.22 8.88
N MET A 60 9.04 -2.47 7.59
CA MET A 60 10.13 -3.33 7.10
C MET A 60 11.53 -2.91 7.57
N MET A 61 11.78 -1.61 7.74
CA MET A 61 13.03 -1.11 8.32
C MET A 61 13.17 -1.46 9.81
N ASN A 62 12.06 -1.51 10.55
CA ASN A 62 11.99 -1.97 11.94
C ASN A 62 11.88 -3.51 12.06
N ASP A 63 11.43 -4.18 11.00
CA ASP A 63 10.86 -5.52 10.97
C ASP A 63 11.74 -6.52 10.19
N GLN A 64 13.00 -6.18 9.90
CA GLN A 64 14.03 -7.20 9.68
C GLN A 64 14.22 -8.13 10.91
N SER A 65 13.40 -7.99 11.96
CA SER A 65 13.29 -8.90 13.08
C SER A 65 11.99 -9.71 13.16
N ASP A 66 10.95 -9.51 12.34
CA ASP A 66 9.73 -10.36 12.44
C ASP A 66 8.88 -10.43 11.16
N SER A 67 9.18 -11.41 10.31
CA SER A 67 8.37 -11.75 9.15
C SER A 67 6.87 -11.91 9.49
N SER A 68 6.02 -11.29 8.67
CA SER A 68 4.64 -11.69 8.33
C SER A 68 3.49 -10.97 9.05
N GLU A 69 2.94 -9.92 8.44
CA GLU A 69 1.52 -9.58 8.66
C GLU A 69 1.04 -8.49 7.70
N SER A 70 0.18 -8.86 6.74
CA SER A 70 -0.93 -8.02 6.22
C SER A 70 -1.59 -8.63 4.97
N GLN A 71 -1.63 -9.96 4.86
CA GLN A 71 -2.43 -10.62 3.82
C GLN A 71 -3.22 -11.80 4.39
N GLU A 72 -3.85 -11.62 5.57
CA GLU A 72 -4.72 -12.65 6.13
C GLU A 72 -6.17 -12.19 6.42
N ARG A 73 -6.50 -10.89 6.38
CA ARG A 73 -7.89 -10.47 6.68
C ARG A 73 -8.93 -10.79 5.59
N ALA A 74 -8.53 -11.24 4.40
CA ALA A 74 -9.46 -11.67 3.34
C ALA A 74 -9.65 -13.20 3.25
N ALA A 75 -8.74 -14.00 3.79
CA ALA A 75 -8.83 -15.47 3.72
C ALA A 75 -9.73 -16.07 4.82
N GLN A 76 -9.84 -15.38 5.96
CA GLN A 76 -10.61 -15.89 7.11
C GLN A 76 -12.14 -15.83 6.91
N SER A 77 -12.67 -14.88 6.14
CA SER A 77 -14.13 -14.83 5.90
C SER A 77 -14.62 -15.91 4.93
N ALA A 78 -13.79 -16.26 3.94
CA ALA A 78 -14.06 -17.38 3.05
C ALA A 78 -14.00 -18.70 3.81
N GLN A 79 -13.15 -18.82 4.86
CA GLN A 79 -12.94 -20.07 5.56
C GLN A 79 -14.10 -20.49 6.47
N SER A 80 -14.85 -19.52 6.98
CA SER A 80 -16.00 -19.74 7.87
C SER A 80 -17.25 -20.22 7.13
N SER A 81 -17.37 -19.92 5.83
CA SER A 81 -18.60 -20.22 5.06
C SER A 81 -18.71 -21.70 4.66
N TRP A 82 -17.61 -22.36 4.30
CA TRP A 82 -17.66 -23.78 3.88
C TRP A 82 -17.83 -24.75 5.06
N LYS A 83 -17.31 -24.40 6.24
CA LYS A 83 -17.44 -25.25 7.43
C LYS A 83 -18.89 -25.39 7.90
N THR A 84 -19.70 -24.33 7.79
CA THR A 84 -21.11 -24.36 8.22
C THR A 84 -21.99 -25.11 7.22
N ASN A 85 -21.65 -25.07 5.92
CA ASN A 85 -22.47 -25.72 4.89
C ASN A 85 -22.40 -27.26 4.93
N TRP A 86 -21.26 -27.82 5.32
CA TRP A 86 -21.12 -29.28 5.45
C TRP A 86 -21.77 -29.86 6.71
N SER A 87 -21.96 -29.07 7.76
CA SER A 87 -22.65 -29.54 8.98
C SER A 87 -24.17 -29.70 8.81
N MET A 88 -24.77 -29.17 7.74
CA MET A 88 -26.22 -29.22 7.51
C MET A 88 -26.65 -30.37 6.57
N LEU A 89 -25.70 -31.02 5.89
CA LEU A 89 -25.95 -32.12 4.94
C LEU A 89 -25.75 -33.52 5.55
N MET A 90 -25.42 -33.62 6.84
CA MET A 90 -25.31 -34.88 7.58
C MET A 90 -26.20 -34.85 8.83
N VAL A 91 -27.51 -34.77 8.62
CA VAL A 91 -28.50 -35.21 9.60
C VAL A 91 -29.15 -36.46 8.99
N PRO A 92 -29.10 -37.63 9.65
CA PRO A 92 -29.77 -38.84 9.17
C PRO A 92 -31.29 -38.72 9.19
#